data_AF-A0A836PNE8-F1
#
_entry.id   AF-A0A836PNE8-F1
#
_cell.length_a   1.000
_cell.length_b   1.000
_cell.length_c   1.000
_cell.angle_alpha   90.00
_cell.angle_beta   90.00
_cell.angle_gamma   90.00
#
_symmetry.space_group_name_H-M   'P 1'
#
loop_
_entity.id
_entity.type
_entity.pdbx_description
1 polymer ?
#
loop_
_entity_poly.entity_id
_entity_poly.type
_entity_poly.pdbx_seq_one_letter_code
_entity_poly.pdbx_strand_id
1 'polypeptide(L)'
;MPCTVDINKSEHTVKLIIGGDVYATVKCRSMEHPGRIVGFDISHALIDEIDCMKKEKADAAWKKIVARMSSVRDDYPINTVDFTTTPEGFNWMYEFFVKQLREKPELKKFYSLVKASTLKNRKNLPDDYIPKLYATYPSNLVDAYVNGEFVNLTSGGVYTCYDRSLNNTDRSIKDSDHLHIGMDFNVGKMSAIVHVEDTVKDVNKANSAPLKITSAVDEFMGLLDTPAMIKAIETKYPNHRITIYPDASGQNRKSSNASETDISLQG
;
A
#
# COMPACT_ATOMS: atom_id res chain seq x y z
N MET A 1 -21.72 30.59 -32.85
CA MET A 1 -22.42 29.57 -33.65
C MET A 1 -22.71 28.37 -32.76
N PRO A 2 -23.87 27.70 -32.88
CA PRO A 2 -24.18 26.53 -32.08
C PRO A 2 -23.24 25.36 -32.45
N CYS A 3 -22.85 24.57 -31.45
CA CYS A 3 -22.16 23.30 -31.65
C CYS A 3 -23.20 22.19 -31.87
N THR A 4 -23.00 21.39 -32.92
CA THR A 4 -23.82 20.22 -33.24
C THR A 4 -22.97 18.96 -33.22
N VAL A 5 -23.60 17.80 -33.03
CA VAL A 5 -22.91 16.53 -32.80
C VAL A 5 -23.39 15.48 -33.79
N ASP A 6 -22.45 14.79 -34.43
CA ASP A 6 -22.70 13.62 -35.28
C ASP A 6 -22.05 12.37 -34.65
N ILE A 7 -22.84 11.34 -34.40
CA ILE A 7 -22.42 10.14 -33.66
C ILE A 7 -22.41 8.94 -34.59
N ASN A 8 -21.22 8.40 -34.85
CA ASN A 8 -21.04 7.14 -35.55
C ASN A 8 -20.78 6.00 -34.57
N LYS A 9 -21.82 5.19 -34.32
CA LYS A 9 -21.76 4.07 -33.37
C LYS A 9 -20.86 2.92 -33.83
N SER A 10 -20.78 2.64 -35.14
CA SER A 10 -19.97 1.52 -35.65
C SER A 10 -18.48 1.81 -35.62
N GLU A 11 -18.09 3.05 -35.88
CA GLU A 11 -16.68 3.50 -35.81
C GLU A 11 -16.24 3.94 -34.41
N HIS A 12 -17.20 4.03 -33.49
CA HIS A 12 -17.02 4.60 -32.15
C HIS A 12 -16.40 6.00 -32.21
N THR A 13 -16.99 6.87 -33.02
CA THR A 13 -16.54 8.25 -33.21
C THR A 13 -17.68 9.24 -33.02
N VAL A 14 -17.32 10.43 -32.52
CA VAL A 14 -18.24 11.55 -32.35
C VAL A 14 -17.60 12.79 -32.96
N LYS A 15 -18.25 13.41 -33.95
CA LYS A 15 -17.79 14.66 -34.56
C LYS A 15 -18.49 15.84 -33.88
N LEU A 16 -17.70 16.83 -33.48
CA LEU A 16 -18.16 18.12 -33.00
C LEU A 16 -18.12 19.12 -34.15
N ILE A 17 -19.26 19.68 -34.52
CA ILE A 17 -19.42 20.54 -35.71
C ILE A 17 -19.84 21.94 -35.26
N ILE A 18 -19.04 22.95 -35.64
CA ILE A 18 -19.30 24.36 -35.31
C ILE A 18 -19.32 25.15 -36.62
N GLY A 19 -20.42 25.82 -36.92
CA GLY A 19 -20.54 26.64 -38.13
C GLY A 19 -20.55 25.85 -39.45
N GLY A 20 -20.74 24.54 -39.41
CA GLY A 20 -20.69 23.64 -40.56
C GLY A 20 -19.37 22.86 -40.69
N ASP A 21 -18.32 23.31 -40.00
CA ASP A 21 -17.01 22.67 -40.04
C ASP A 21 -16.81 21.68 -38.88
N VAL A 22 -16.11 20.58 -39.15
CA VAL A 22 -15.73 19.61 -38.11
C VAL A 22 -14.60 20.19 -37.27
N TYR A 23 -14.92 20.62 -36.06
CA TYR A 23 -13.97 21.19 -35.11
C TYR A 23 -13.09 20.13 -34.44
N ALA A 24 -13.69 18.99 -34.08
CA ALA A 24 -12.99 17.89 -33.45
C ALA A 24 -13.69 16.55 -33.71
N THR A 25 -12.92 15.46 -33.65
CA THR A 25 -13.45 14.09 -33.65
C THR A 25 -12.99 13.38 -32.38
N VAL A 26 -13.93 13.02 -31.52
CA VAL A 26 -13.68 12.17 -30.35
C VAL A 26 -13.70 10.71 -30.80
N LYS A 27 -12.67 9.95 -30.43
CA LYS A 27 -12.55 8.52 -30.74
C LYS A 27 -12.68 7.73 -29.44
N CYS A 28 -13.77 7.00 -29.27
CA CYS A 28 -13.98 6.16 -28.08
C CYS A 28 -13.29 4.81 -28.29
N ARG A 29 -12.35 4.45 -27.43
CA ARG A 29 -11.60 3.18 -27.50
C ARG A 29 -11.57 2.52 -26.13
N SER A 30 -11.82 1.22 -26.11
CA SER A 30 -11.75 0.42 -24.88
C SER A 30 -10.32 0.02 -24.57
N MET A 31 -9.87 0.26 -23.33
CA MET A 31 -8.59 -0.24 -22.83
C MET A 31 -8.59 -1.75 -22.60
N GLU A 32 -9.76 -2.40 -22.58
CA GLU A 32 -9.84 -3.87 -22.51
C GLU A 32 -9.25 -4.55 -23.76
N HIS A 33 -9.16 -3.82 -24.86
CA HIS A 33 -8.56 -4.27 -26.11
C HIS A 33 -7.48 -3.28 -26.60
N PRO A 34 -6.31 -3.20 -25.94
CA PRO A 34 -5.26 -2.23 -26.28
C PRO A 34 -4.80 -2.31 -27.74
N GLY A 35 -4.89 -3.48 -28.36
CA GLY A 35 -4.56 -3.69 -29.77
C GLY A 35 -5.41 -2.86 -30.75
N ARG A 36 -6.57 -2.34 -30.33
CA ARG A 36 -7.43 -1.46 -31.15
C ARG A 36 -7.06 0.03 -31.03
N ILE A 37 -6.12 0.38 -30.15
CA ILE A 37 -5.63 1.75 -29.96
C ILE A 37 -4.43 1.97 -30.91
N VAL A 38 -4.72 1.91 -32.21
CA VAL A 38 -3.73 2.02 -33.29
C VAL A 38 -4.36 2.70 -34.51
N GLY A 39 -3.53 3.21 -35.42
CA GLY A 39 -4.01 3.73 -36.72
C GLY A 39 -4.67 5.11 -36.66
N PHE A 40 -4.40 5.89 -35.62
CA PHE A 40 -4.82 7.29 -35.51
C PHE A 40 -3.80 8.12 -34.71
N ASP A 41 -3.92 9.43 -34.82
CA ASP A 41 -3.27 10.43 -33.98
C ASP A 41 -4.32 11.22 -33.19
N ILE A 42 -3.91 11.75 -32.05
CA ILE A 42 -4.72 12.58 -31.16
C ILE A 42 -3.82 13.65 -30.52
N SER A 43 -4.43 14.77 -30.13
CA SER A 43 -3.77 15.81 -29.32
C SER A 43 -4.17 15.75 -27.84
N HIS A 44 -5.28 15.09 -27.52
CA HIS A 44 -5.79 14.96 -26.16
C HIS A 44 -6.36 13.56 -25.92
N ALA A 45 -6.16 13.02 -24.72
CA ALA A 45 -6.78 11.78 -24.27
C ALA A 45 -7.36 11.94 -22.86
N LEU A 46 -8.56 11.40 -22.67
CA LEU A 46 -9.13 11.16 -21.34
C LEU A 46 -9.13 9.64 -21.10
N ILE A 47 -8.43 9.23 -20.05
CA ILE A 47 -8.29 7.85 -19.62
C ILE A 47 -9.13 7.65 -18.37
N ASP A 48 -10.19 6.86 -18.50
CA ASP A 48 -11.15 6.62 -17.42
C ASP A 48 -10.98 5.21 -16.83
N GLU A 49 -10.96 5.12 -15.50
CA GLU A 49 -10.92 3.88 -14.71
C GLU A 49 -9.80 2.89 -15.06
N ILE A 50 -8.61 3.41 -15.38
CA ILE A 50 -7.44 2.56 -15.68
C ILE A 50 -6.97 1.73 -14.49
N ASP A 51 -7.20 2.21 -13.26
CA ASP A 51 -6.73 1.52 -12.04
C ASP A 51 -7.61 0.30 -11.69
N CYS A 52 -8.76 0.12 -12.33
CA CYS A 52 -9.57 -1.11 -12.23
C CYS A 52 -8.98 -2.29 -13.02
N MET A 53 -7.97 -2.04 -13.87
CA MET A 53 -7.34 -3.06 -14.71
C MET A 53 -6.14 -3.73 -14.00
N LYS A 54 -5.75 -4.92 -14.47
CA LYS A 54 -4.46 -5.51 -14.09
C LYS A 54 -3.31 -4.63 -14.60
N LYS A 55 -2.26 -4.47 -13.79
CA LYS A 55 -1.11 -3.58 -14.06
C LYS A 55 -0.51 -3.75 -15.44
N GLU A 56 -0.29 -4.98 -15.87
CA GLU A 56 0.36 -5.28 -17.15
C GLU A 56 -0.51 -4.81 -18.32
N LYS A 57 -1.84 -4.91 -18.17
CA LYS A 57 -2.80 -4.49 -19.18
C LYS A 57 -2.97 -2.98 -19.20
N ALA A 58 -3.02 -2.35 -18.02
CA ALA A 58 -3.01 -0.89 -17.87
C ALA A 58 -1.76 -0.28 -18.52
N ASP A 59 -0.58 -0.84 -18.23
CA ASP A 59 0.69 -0.39 -18.83
C ASP A 59 0.72 -0.58 -20.35
N ALA A 60 0.22 -1.71 -20.86
CA ALA A 60 0.10 -1.95 -22.29
C ALA A 60 -0.86 -0.95 -22.97
N ALA A 61 -2.00 -0.63 -22.34
CA ALA A 61 -2.94 0.37 -22.82
C ALA A 61 -2.31 1.76 -22.83
N TRP A 62 -1.66 2.16 -21.72
CA TRP A 62 -0.99 3.44 -21.60
C TRP A 62 0.06 3.65 -22.69
N LYS A 63 0.94 2.67 -22.91
CA LYS A 63 1.96 2.71 -23.97
C LYS A 63 1.37 2.90 -25.36
N LYS A 64 0.20 2.30 -25.63
CA LYS A 64 -0.50 2.49 -26.90
C LYS A 64 -1.10 3.89 -27.01
N ILE A 65 -1.71 4.40 -25.94
CA ILE A 65 -2.33 5.73 -25.91
C ILE A 65 -1.28 6.83 -26.08
N VAL A 66 -0.24 6.83 -25.25
CA VAL A 66 0.80 7.87 -25.29
C VAL A 66 1.49 7.91 -26.65
N ALA A 67 1.64 6.76 -27.32
CA ALA A 67 2.18 6.70 -28.67
C ALA A 67 1.33 7.42 -29.72
N ARG A 68 0.02 7.64 -29.48
CA ARG A 68 -0.88 8.35 -30.42
C ARG A 68 -0.94 9.85 -30.18
N MET A 69 -0.31 10.34 -29.11
CA MET A 69 -0.25 11.76 -28.72
C MET A 69 0.71 12.55 -29.63
N SER A 70 0.49 12.48 -30.94
CA SER A 70 1.36 13.03 -31.98
C SER A 70 0.69 14.05 -32.89
N SER A 71 -0.59 14.36 -32.68
CA SER A 71 -1.28 15.35 -33.50
C SER A 71 -0.75 16.75 -33.19
N VAL A 72 -0.65 17.60 -34.20
CA VAL A 72 -0.17 18.99 -34.07
C VAL A 72 -1.33 19.92 -34.41
N ARG A 73 -1.59 20.85 -33.50
CA ARG A 73 -2.64 21.87 -33.63
C ARG A 73 -2.06 23.22 -33.26
N ASP A 74 -2.22 24.19 -34.16
CA ASP A 74 -1.72 25.56 -33.91
C ASP A 74 -2.40 26.21 -32.69
N ASP A 75 -3.67 25.88 -32.45
CA ASP A 75 -4.46 26.35 -31.31
C ASP A 75 -4.27 25.50 -30.03
N TYR A 76 -3.59 24.35 -30.14
CA TYR A 76 -3.35 23.43 -29.03
C TYR A 76 -1.97 22.77 -29.15
N PRO A 77 -0.88 23.52 -28.87
CA PRO A 77 0.49 23.10 -29.18
C PRO A 77 1.05 22.03 -28.23
N ILE A 78 0.37 21.75 -27.12
CA ILE A 78 0.82 20.78 -26.12
C ILE A 78 -0.20 19.65 -26.04
N ASN A 79 0.25 18.44 -26.33
CA ASN A 79 -0.56 17.25 -26.20
C ASN A 79 -0.70 16.84 -24.73
N THR A 80 -1.91 16.51 -24.29
CA THR A 80 -2.22 16.27 -22.88
C THR A 80 -3.01 14.98 -22.66
N VAL A 81 -2.82 14.37 -21.50
CA VAL A 81 -3.56 13.18 -21.09
C VAL A 81 -4.09 13.42 -19.69
N ASP A 82 -5.41 13.27 -19.54
CA ASP A 82 -6.08 13.29 -18.25
C ASP A 82 -6.38 11.86 -17.80
N PHE A 83 -6.14 11.58 -16.52
CA PHE A 83 -6.50 10.33 -15.88
C PHE A 83 -7.61 10.60 -14.86
N THR A 84 -8.75 9.94 -15.01
CA THR A 84 -9.85 9.95 -14.04
C THR A 84 -10.09 8.53 -13.56
N THR A 85 -9.86 8.26 -12.29
CA THR A 85 -10.03 6.90 -11.77
C THR A 85 -10.19 6.90 -10.26
N THR A 86 -10.83 5.86 -9.77
CA THR A 86 -10.89 5.55 -8.35
C THR A 86 -9.59 4.85 -7.93
N PRO A 87 -8.95 5.24 -6.80
CA PRO A 87 -7.74 4.57 -6.33
C PRO A 87 -8.01 3.10 -5.97
N GLU A 88 -7.46 2.16 -6.73
CA GLU A 88 -7.56 0.72 -6.45
C GLU A 88 -6.33 0.25 -5.67
N GLY A 89 -6.05 1.00 -4.60
CA GLY A 89 -4.95 0.77 -3.69
C GLY A 89 -3.57 0.99 -4.30
N PHE A 90 -2.62 0.08 -4.05
CA PHE A 90 -1.25 0.19 -4.59
C PHE A 90 -1.13 -0.41 -6.00
N ASN A 91 -2.08 -0.09 -6.87
CA ASN A 91 -2.15 -0.58 -8.24
C ASN A 91 -1.33 0.27 -9.23
N TRP A 92 -1.74 0.37 -10.49
CA TRP A 92 -0.95 0.97 -11.58
C TRP A 92 -0.76 2.48 -11.40
N MET A 93 -1.82 3.19 -11.00
CA MET A 93 -1.78 4.64 -10.77
C MET A 93 -0.83 5.02 -9.63
N TYR A 94 -0.83 4.24 -8.54
CA TYR A 94 0.11 4.44 -7.45
C TYR A 94 1.55 4.24 -7.90
N GLU A 95 1.81 3.20 -8.70
CA GLU A 95 3.15 2.96 -9.25
C GLU A 95 3.59 4.10 -10.17
N PHE A 96 2.72 4.53 -11.08
CA PHE A 96 3.04 5.54 -12.09
C PHE A 96 3.18 6.95 -11.48
N PHE A 97 2.21 7.39 -10.67
CA PHE A 97 2.16 8.76 -10.17
C PHE A 97 2.83 8.97 -8.81
N VAL A 98 3.05 7.91 -8.01
CA VAL A 98 3.67 8.05 -6.68
C VAL A 98 5.07 7.45 -6.67
N LYS A 99 5.23 6.16 -6.97
CA LYS A 99 6.55 5.50 -6.91
C LYS A 99 7.51 6.04 -7.97
N GLN A 100 7.11 6.03 -9.24
CA GLN A 100 8.00 6.45 -10.33
C GLN A 100 8.35 7.94 -10.23
N LEU A 101 7.41 8.83 -9.89
CA LEU A 101 7.74 10.26 -9.73
C LEU A 101 8.64 10.53 -8.52
N ARG A 102 8.63 9.67 -7.51
CA ARG A 102 9.56 9.73 -6.38
C ARG A 102 10.95 9.24 -6.78
N GLU A 103 11.03 8.14 -7.52
CA GLU A 103 12.29 7.53 -7.98
C GLU A 103 12.96 8.33 -9.11
N LYS A 104 12.16 8.99 -9.95
CA LYS A 104 12.57 9.76 -11.12
C LYS A 104 11.94 11.16 -11.10
N PRO A 105 12.47 12.08 -10.27
CA PRO A 105 11.90 13.41 -10.10
C PRO A 105 11.79 14.22 -11.40
N GLU A 106 12.63 13.94 -12.40
CA GLU A 106 12.60 14.58 -13.71
C GLU A 106 11.30 14.33 -14.47
N LEU A 107 10.54 13.26 -14.15
CA LEU A 107 9.25 12.97 -14.75
C LEU A 107 8.14 13.93 -14.28
N LYS A 108 8.34 14.64 -13.15
CA LYS A 108 7.37 15.61 -12.62
C LYS A 108 7.12 16.80 -13.55
N LYS A 109 8.01 17.05 -14.52
CA LYS A 109 7.79 18.06 -15.57
C LYS A 109 6.69 17.67 -16.57
N PHE A 110 6.37 16.38 -16.64
CA PHE A 110 5.38 15.83 -17.57
C PHE A 110 4.11 15.34 -16.88
N TYR A 111 4.23 14.89 -15.63
CA TYR A 111 3.14 14.26 -14.90
C TYR A 111 2.90 14.93 -13.57
N SER A 112 1.62 15.11 -13.24
CA SER A 112 1.18 15.60 -11.94
C SER A 112 -0.01 14.78 -11.45
N LEU A 113 -0.17 14.71 -10.12
CA LEU A 113 -1.26 14.00 -9.47
C LEU A 113 -2.05 14.98 -8.61
N VAL A 114 -3.35 15.04 -8.83
CA VAL A 114 -4.28 15.79 -7.99
C VAL A 114 -5.24 14.83 -7.33
N LYS A 115 -5.35 14.90 -6.01
CA LYS A 115 -6.30 14.09 -5.22
C LYS A 115 -7.59 14.87 -4.98
N ALA A 116 -8.69 14.32 -5.48
CA ALA A 116 -10.03 14.88 -5.32
C ALA A 116 -10.80 14.05 -4.29
N SER A 117 -10.87 14.55 -3.05
CA SER A 117 -11.69 13.94 -2.01
C SER A 117 -13.17 14.18 -2.28
N THR A 118 -13.98 13.14 -2.08
CA THR A 118 -15.45 13.18 -2.07
C THR A 118 -15.98 14.24 -1.10
N LEU A 119 -15.27 14.50 0.00
CA LEU A 119 -15.61 15.53 0.99
C LEU A 119 -15.66 16.94 0.37
N LYS A 120 -14.81 17.23 -0.62
CA LYS A 120 -14.80 18.52 -1.32
C LYS A 120 -16.06 18.73 -2.17
N ASN A 121 -16.74 17.64 -2.55
CA ASN A 121 -17.98 17.66 -3.33
C ASN A 121 -19.23 17.45 -2.47
N ARG A 122 -19.13 17.49 -1.13
CA ARG A 122 -20.24 17.16 -0.22
C ARG A 122 -21.54 17.93 -0.50
N LYS A 123 -21.45 19.19 -0.90
CA LYS A 123 -22.62 20.03 -1.25
C LYS A 123 -23.48 19.46 -2.38
N ASN A 124 -22.93 18.57 -3.21
CA ASN A 124 -23.59 17.95 -4.36
C ASN A 124 -23.91 16.47 -4.09
N LEU A 125 -23.76 16.00 -2.85
CA LEU A 125 -24.01 14.61 -2.45
C LEU A 125 -25.21 14.57 -1.50
N PRO A 126 -25.99 13.47 -1.50
CA PRO A 126 -26.96 13.22 -0.45
C PRO A 126 -26.29 13.19 0.93
N ASP A 127 -26.95 13.75 1.95
CA ASP A 127 -26.42 13.83 3.32
C ASP A 127 -26.05 12.46 3.90
N ASP A 128 -26.73 11.41 3.46
CA ASP A 128 -26.55 10.05 3.93
C ASP A 128 -25.54 9.22 3.11
N TYR A 129 -24.98 9.76 2.02
CA TYR A 129 -24.09 9.02 1.12
C TYR A 129 -22.84 8.51 1.83
N ILE A 130 -22.12 9.40 2.52
CA ILE A 130 -20.89 9.04 3.24
C ILE A 130 -21.20 8.12 4.43
N PRO A 131 -22.18 8.42 5.32
CA PRO A 131 -22.59 7.49 6.37
C PRO A 131 -22.94 6.08 5.87
N LYS A 132 -23.65 5.97 4.74
CA LYS A 132 -23.98 4.67 4.12
C LYS A 132 -22.73 3.90 3.69
N LEU A 133 -21.71 4.57 3.14
CA LEU A 133 -20.45 3.92 2.79
C LEU A 133 -19.78 3.30 4.03
N TYR A 134 -19.66 4.06 5.13
CA TYR A 134 -19.10 3.56 6.39
C TYR A 134 -19.92 2.43 7.03
N ALA A 135 -21.24 2.42 6.81
CA ALA A 135 -22.10 1.32 7.27
C ALA A 135 -21.94 0.04 6.42
N THR A 136 -21.48 0.16 5.18
CA THR A 136 -21.43 -0.95 4.21
C THR A 136 -20.05 -1.58 4.08
N TYR A 137 -18.99 -0.77 4.14
CA TYR A 137 -17.62 -1.21 3.93
C TYR A 137 -16.75 -0.95 5.17
N PRO A 138 -15.67 -1.73 5.37
CA PRO A 138 -14.65 -1.43 6.36
C PRO A 138 -14.18 0.03 6.30
N SER A 139 -14.12 0.70 7.46
CA SER A 139 -13.86 2.15 7.55
C SER A 139 -12.57 2.56 6.83
N ASN A 140 -11.52 1.75 6.93
CA ASN A 140 -10.25 1.98 6.25
C ASN A 140 -10.36 2.02 4.70
N LEU A 141 -11.26 1.22 4.12
CA LEU A 141 -11.53 1.26 2.68
C LEU A 141 -12.33 2.52 2.33
N VAL A 142 -13.35 2.84 3.14
CA VAL A 142 -14.17 4.04 2.93
C VAL A 142 -13.34 5.30 3.05
N ASP A 143 -12.46 5.39 4.05
CA ASP A 143 -11.55 6.51 4.24
C ASP A 143 -10.67 6.73 3.00
N ALA A 144 -10.20 5.66 2.35
CA ALA A 144 -9.42 5.78 1.13
C ALA A 144 -10.23 6.34 -0.03
N TYR A 145 -11.42 5.78 -0.27
CA TYR A 145 -12.32 6.23 -1.34
C TYR A 145 -12.84 7.66 -1.10
N VAL A 146 -13.16 8.00 0.15
CA VAL A 146 -13.66 9.32 0.53
C VAL A 146 -12.55 10.38 0.47
N ASN A 147 -11.33 10.05 0.88
CA ASN A 147 -10.20 10.98 0.86
C ASN A 147 -9.48 11.03 -0.49
N GLY A 148 -9.69 10.05 -1.37
CA GLY A 148 -8.97 9.93 -2.65
C GLY A 148 -7.51 9.51 -2.46
N GLU A 149 -7.28 8.63 -1.49
CA GLU A 149 -5.95 8.17 -1.07
C GLU A 149 -5.65 6.76 -1.59
N PHE A 150 -4.39 6.51 -1.95
CA PHE A 150 -3.93 5.15 -2.25
C PHE A 150 -3.67 4.40 -0.94
N VAL A 151 -4.51 3.41 -0.64
CA VAL A 151 -4.34 2.56 0.56
C VAL A 151 -4.13 1.10 0.21
N ASN A 152 -3.78 0.28 1.19
CA ASN A 152 -3.77 -1.15 0.97
C ASN A 152 -5.20 -1.72 1.00
N LEU A 153 -5.74 -2.11 -0.16
CA LEU A 153 -7.08 -2.72 -0.27
C LEU A 153 -7.05 -4.25 -0.10
N THR A 154 -5.93 -4.91 -0.43
CA THR A 154 -5.81 -6.37 -0.50
C THR A 154 -5.20 -6.99 0.74
N SER A 155 -4.34 -6.25 1.44
CA SER A 155 -3.84 -6.66 2.76
C SER A 155 -4.60 -5.83 3.78
N GLY A 156 -5.62 -6.45 4.40
CA GLY A 156 -5.95 -6.03 5.75
C GLY A 156 -4.63 -6.00 6.52
N GLY A 157 -4.26 -4.86 7.11
CA GLY A 157 -3.14 -4.86 8.03
C GLY A 157 -3.39 -6.02 8.99
N VAL A 158 -2.48 -7.01 9.03
CA VAL A 158 -2.63 -8.16 9.95
C VAL A 158 -2.86 -7.65 11.38
N TYR A 159 -2.35 -6.45 11.66
CA TYR A 159 -2.57 -5.66 12.85
C TYR A 159 -3.22 -4.31 12.49
N THR A 160 -4.54 -4.29 12.25
CA THR A 160 -5.30 -3.04 11.95
C THR A 160 -5.23 -2.00 13.06
N CYS A 161 -4.89 -2.42 14.28
CA CYS A 161 -4.73 -1.54 15.44
C CYS A 161 -3.32 -0.95 15.58
N TYR A 162 -2.37 -1.31 14.70
CA TYR A 162 -1.00 -0.81 14.76
C TYR A 162 -0.86 0.50 13.98
N ASP A 163 -0.45 1.55 14.68
CA ASP A 163 -0.12 2.86 14.13
C ASP A 163 1.35 3.20 14.46
N ARG A 164 2.14 3.54 13.44
CA ARG A 164 3.58 3.80 13.61
C ARG A 164 3.88 4.99 14.53
N SER A 165 3.00 5.99 14.60
CA SER A 165 3.17 7.14 15.48
C SER A 165 2.77 6.83 16.92
N LEU A 166 1.70 6.05 17.10
CA LEU A 166 1.17 5.73 18.43
C LEU A 166 1.88 4.54 19.11
N ASN A 167 2.43 3.62 18.32
CA ASN A 167 3.05 2.39 18.81
C ASN A 167 4.58 2.37 18.68
N ASN A 168 5.20 3.47 18.22
CA ASN A 168 6.66 3.60 18.32
C ASN A 168 7.10 3.82 19.77
N THR A 169 8.30 3.38 20.11
CA THR A 169 8.88 3.51 21.45
C THR A 169 10.38 3.72 21.36
N ASP A 170 10.91 4.60 22.20
CA ASP A 170 12.37 4.82 22.37
C ASP A 170 12.92 4.01 23.56
N ARG A 171 12.14 3.03 24.06
CA ARG A 171 12.54 2.16 25.16
C ARG A 171 13.77 1.34 24.75
N SER A 172 14.87 1.52 25.46
CA SER A 172 16.09 0.70 25.34
C SER A 172 16.21 -0.25 26.53
N ILE A 173 16.89 -1.38 26.38
CA ILE A 173 17.17 -2.33 27.48
C ILE A 173 17.94 -1.64 28.62
N LYS A 174 17.62 -1.98 29.88
CA LYS A 174 18.31 -1.57 31.11
C LYS A 174 18.81 -2.80 31.87
N ASP A 175 19.91 -2.68 32.61
CA ASP A 175 20.61 -3.79 33.28
C ASP A 175 19.72 -4.73 34.12
N SER A 176 18.68 -4.21 34.77
CA SER A 176 17.77 -4.99 35.62
C SER A 176 16.56 -5.57 34.87
N ASP A 177 16.42 -5.32 33.57
CA ASP A 177 15.26 -5.77 32.81
C ASP A 177 15.25 -7.29 32.68
N HIS A 178 14.05 -7.86 32.83
CA HIS A 178 13.76 -9.22 32.41
C HIS A 178 13.42 -9.19 30.91
N LEU A 179 14.22 -9.88 30.11
CA LEU A 179 14.05 -9.98 28.67
C LEU A 179 13.11 -11.11 28.28
N HIS A 180 12.08 -10.80 27.52
CA HIS A 180 11.11 -11.73 26.97
C HIS A 180 11.37 -11.89 25.46
N ILE A 181 11.88 -13.04 25.05
CA ILE A 181 12.34 -13.26 23.67
C ILE A 181 11.34 -14.16 22.94
N GLY A 182 10.63 -13.60 21.96
CA GLY A 182 9.84 -14.39 21.03
C GLY A 182 10.75 -14.99 19.96
N MET A 183 10.74 -16.31 19.82
CA MET A 183 11.64 -17.07 18.94
C MET A 183 10.87 -17.68 17.77
N ASP A 184 11.34 -17.40 16.55
CA ASP A 184 10.88 -18.05 15.32
C ASP A 184 11.94 -19.06 14.86
N PHE A 185 11.66 -20.35 15.06
CA PHE A 185 12.60 -21.42 14.73
C PHE A 185 12.60 -21.71 13.24
N ASN A 186 13.60 -21.16 12.54
CA ASN A 186 13.81 -21.40 11.11
C ASN A 186 15.24 -21.85 10.81
N VAL A 187 15.42 -22.73 9.82
CA VAL A 187 16.75 -23.25 9.45
C VAL A 187 17.47 -22.27 8.54
N GLY A 188 18.65 -21.79 8.95
CA GLY A 188 19.49 -20.88 8.16
C GLY A 188 19.02 -19.43 8.12
N LYS A 189 17.89 -19.10 8.75
CA LYS A 189 17.32 -17.74 8.86
C LYS A 189 16.57 -17.56 10.18
N MET A 190 17.19 -17.96 11.27
CA MET A 190 16.59 -17.87 12.59
C MET A 190 16.41 -16.41 13.00
N SER A 191 15.27 -16.09 13.60
CA SER A 191 14.96 -14.75 14.07
C SER A 191 14.34 -14.76 15.45
N ALA A 192 14.66 -13.75 16.24
CA ALA A 192 14.11 -13.55 17.57
C ALA A 192 13.91 -12.07 17.85
N ILE A 193 12.79 -11.73 18.48
CA ILE A 193 12.48 -10.34 18.89
C ILE A 193 12.51 -10.26 20.41
N VAL A 194 13.30 -9.31 20.92
CA VAL A 194 13.50 -9.08 22.36
C VAL A 194 12.50 -8.03 22.82
N HIS A 195 11.76 -8.38 23.87
CA HIS A 195 10.80 -7.50 24.49
C HIS A 195 11.14 -7.26 25.96
N VAL A 196 10.72 -6.09 26.45
CA VAL A 196 10.66 -5.76 27.88
C VAL A 196 9.22 -5.42 28.25
N GLU A 197 8.83 -5.76 29.47
CA GLU A 197 7.51 -5.45 30.00
C GLU A 197 7.65 -4.37 31.08
N ASP A 198 7.01 -3.22 30.85
CA ASP A 198 6.93 -2.14 31.83
C ASP A 198 5.50 -2.08 32.40
N THR A 199 5.40 -1.80 33.70
CA THR A 199 4.11 -1.53 34.34
C THR A 199 3.92 -0.02 34.45
N VAL A 200 2.93 0.51 33.72
CA VAL A 200 2.61 1.93 33.69
C VAL A 200 1.23 2.20 34.29
N LYS A 201 0.97 3.44 34.71
CA LYS A 201 -0.38 3.88 35.10
C LYS A 201 -1.10 4.44 33.88
N ASP A 202 -2.41 4.21 33.79
CA ASP A 202 -3.22 4.90 32.78
C ASP A 202 -3.36 6.37 33.18
N VAL A 203 -2.69 7.25 32.43
CA VAL A 203 -2.73 8.70 32.67
C VAL A 203 -4.09 9.31 32.35
N ASN A 204 -4.94 8.61 31.59
CA ASN A 204 -6.25 9.11 31.18
C ASN A 204 -7.38 8.66 32.13
N LYS A 205 -7.08 7.76 33.08
CA LYS A 205 -8.05 7.23 34.04
C LYS A 205 -7.49 7.27 35.45
N ALA A 206 -7.85 8.31 36.20
CA ALA A 206 -7.58 8.38 37.63
C ALA A 206 -8.18 7.13 38.32
N ASN A 207 -7.34 6.39 39.05
CA ASN A 207 -7.64 5.12 39.74
C ASN A 207 -7.75 3.85 38.87
N SER A 208 -7.14 3.81 37.67
CA SER A 208 -7.02 2.54 36.94
C SER A 208 -6.05 1.56 37.62
N ALA A 209 -6.25 0.27 37.39
CA ALA A 209 -5.19 -0.72 37.61
C ALA A 209 -3.97 -0.37 36.71
N PRO A 210 -2.74 -0.69 37.16
CA PRO A 210 -1.57 -0.56 36.31
C PRO A 210 -1.69 -1.41 35.05
N LEU A 211 -1.29 -0.84 33.91
CA LEU A 211 -1.24 -1.51 32.62
C LEU A 211 0.14 -2.08 32.41
N LYS A 212 0.20 -3.28 31.82
CA LYS A 212 1.45 -3.85 31.30
C LYS A 212 1.60 -3.45 29.85
N ILE A 213 2.73 -2.82 29.52
CA ILE A 213 3.11 -2.48 28.16
C ILE A 213 4.32 -3.32 27.81
N THR A 214 4.22 -4.07 26.71
CA THR A 214 5.32 -4.84 26.14
C THR A 214 5.92 -4.04 24.99
N SER A 215 7.20 -3.72 25.07
CA SER A 215 7.94 -3.00 24.03
C SER A 215 8.93 -3.93 23.37
N ALA A 216 8.94 -4.01 22.03
CA ALA A 216 10.03 -4.62 21.28
C ALA A 216 11.22 -3.66 21.26
N VAL A 217 12.38 -4.11 21.73
CA VAL A 217 13.54 -3.25 22.02
C VAL A 217 14.83 -3.69 21.32
N ASP A 218 14.87 -4.92 20.82
CA ASP A 218 16.01 -5.44 20.07
C ASP A 218 15.59 -6.65 19.22
N GLU A 219 16.43 -7.05 18.27
CA GLU A 219 16.20 -8.19 17.39
C GLU A 219 17.49 -8.97 17.10
N PHE A 220 17.33 -10.27 16.87
CA PHE A 220 18.34 -11.13 16.27
C PHE A 220 17.79 -11.63 14.94
N MET A 221 18.50 -11.41 13.84
CA MET A 221 18.02 -11.72 12.51
C MET A 221 19.06 -12.53 11.72
N GLY A 222 18.60 -13.58 11.03
CA GLY A 222 19.41 -14.31 10.05
C GLY A 222 20.47 -15.24 10.65
N LEU A 223 20.27 -15.74 11.87
CA LEU A 223 21.20 -16.70 12.48
C LEU A 223 21.05 -18.10 11.86
N LEU A 224 22.14 -18.86 11.86
CA LEU A 224 22.23 -20.15 11.15
C LEU A 224 21.36 -21.23 11.80
N ASP A 225 21.59 -21.45 13.09
CA ASP A 225 21.04 -22.56 13.86
C ASP A 225 20.80 -22.17 15.34
N THR A 226 20.21 -23.07 16.10
CA THR A 226 19.85 -22.84 17.50
C THR A 226 21.09 -22.62 18.38
N PRO A 227 22.20 -23.37 18.22
CA PRO A 227 23.45 -23.07 18.93
C PRO A 227 23.98 -21.65 18.66
N ALA A 228 23.94 -21.18 17.41
CA ALA A 228 24.35 -19.80 17.08
C ALA A 228 23.44 -18.77 17.75
N MET A 229 22.13 -19.02 17.81
CA MET A 229 21.17 -18.18 18.51
C MET A 229 21.41 -18.13 20.02
N ILE A 230 21.62 -19.27 20.67
CA ILE A 230 21.95 -19.35 22.11
C ILE A 230 23.21 -18.53 22.40
N LYS A 231 24.28 -18.77 21.63
CA LYS A 231 25.55 -18.04 21.81
C LYS A 231 25.39 -16.54 21.62
N ALA A 232 24.60 -16.11 20.62
CA ALA A 232 24.35 -14.69 20.37
C ALA A 232 23.60 -14.03 21.53
N ILE A 233 22.59 -14.70 22.08
CA ILE A 233 21.81 -14.22 23.22
C ILE A 233 22.69 -14.12 24.47
N GLU A 234 23.44 -15.17 24.81
CA GLU A 234 24.31 -15.19 25.99
C GLU A 234 25.43 -14.16 25.90
N THR A 235 26.01 -13.97 24.72
CA THR A 235 27.07 -12.97 24.50
C THR A 235 26.53 -11.55 24.65
N LYS A 236 25.34 -11.28 24.12
CA LYS A 236 24.75 -9.93 24.15
C LYS A 236 24.14 -9.59 25.50
N TYR A 237 23.60 -10.57 26.22
CA TYR A 237 22.87 -10.39 27.48
C TYR A 237 23.36 -11.30 28.62
N PRO A 238 24.65 -11.24 29.00
CA PRO A 238 25.24 -12.18 29.95
C PRO A 238 24.65 -12.08 31.38
N ASN A 239 24.13 -10.91 31.75
CA ASN A 239 23.64 -10.62 33.11
C ASN A 239 22.12 -10.46 33.21
N HIS A 240 21.38 -10.68 32.13
CA HIS A 240 19.93 -10.50 32.14
C HIS A 240 19.20 -11.80 32.50
N ARG A 241 18.05 -11.65 33.15
CA ARG A 241 17.08 -12.73 33.23
C ARG A 241 16.35 -12.84 31.90
N ILE A 242 16.32 -14.03 31.32
CA ILE A 242 15.75 -14.26 29.98
C ILE A 242 14.64 -15.32 30.05
N THR A 243 13.55 -15.09 29.32
CA THR A 243 12.52 -16.10 29.04
C THR A 243 12.26 -16.16 27.55
N ILE A 244 12.38 -17.37 26.99
CA ILE A 244 12.21 -17.61 25.55
C ILE A 244 10.84 -18.22 25.30
N TYR A 245 10.10 -17.65 24.35
CA TYR A 245 8.78 -18.06 23.92
C TYR A 245 8.90 -18.64 22.50
N PRO A 246 8.84 -19.98 22.32
CA PRO A 246 8.93 -20.61 21.02
C PRO A 246 7.69 -20.34 20.17
N ASP A 247 7.83 -20.33 18.85
CA ASP A 247 6.69 -20.34 17.93
C ASP A 247 5.90 -21.65 18.05
N ALA A 248 4.59 -21.59 17.79
CA ALA A 248 3.67 -22.71 17.98
C ALA A 248 4.01 -23.96 17.12
N SER A 249 4.83 -23.80 16.06
CA SER A 249 5.22 -24.91 15.19
C SER A 249 6.36 -25.78 15.76
N GLY A 250 7.08 -25.29 16.78
CA GLY A 250 8.17 -26.01 17.45
C GLY A 250 7.74 -27.32 18.15
N GLN A 251 6.45 -27.50 18.46
CA GLN A 251 5.94 -28.75 19.03
C GLN A 251 5.86 -29.91 18.03
N ASN A 252 5.94 -29.67 16.72
CA ASN A 252 5.68 -30.68 15.69
C ASN A 252 6.90 -31.16 14.90
N ARG A 253 8.10 -30.69 15.22
CA ARG A 253 9.34 -31.29 14.69
C ARG A 253 10.07 -31.99 15.81
N LYS A 254 9.98 -33.32 15.83
CA LYS A 254 11.03 -34.17 16.41
C LYS A 254 12.34 -33.76 15.72
N SER A 255 13.13 -32.91 16.37
CA SER A 255 14.56 -32.85 16.08
C SER A 255 15.10 -34.24 16.37
N SER A 256 15.72 -34.84 15.37
CA SER A 256 16.35 -36.16 15.44
C SER A 256 17.64 -36.10 16.27
N ASN A 257 17.55 -35.61 17.50
CA ASN A 257 18.58 -35.63 18.55
C ASN A 257 17.93 -35.74 19.96
N ALA A 258 16.72 -36.33 20.06
CA ALA A 258 16.08 -36.68 21.32
C ALA A 258 16.75 -37.89 22.04
N SER A 259 18.05 -38.07 21.85
CA SER A 259 18.81 -39.25 22.29
C SER A 259 20.23 -38.95 22.74
N GLU A 260 20.55 -37.72 23.15
CA GLU A 260 21.73 -37.49 23.99
C GLU A 260 21.32 -36.88 25.31
N THR A 261 21.71 -37.60 26.35
CA THR A 261 21.34 -37.55 27.75
C THR A 261 21.68 -36.22 28.43
N ASP A 262 20.75 -35.69 29.23
CA ASP A 262 21.09 -34.78 30.34
C ASP A 262 20.22 -35.08 31.58
N ILE A 263 20.30 -36.34 32.03
CA ILE A 263 20.40 -36.64 33.46
C ILE A 263 21.89 -36.56 33.79
N SER A 264 22.44 -35.35 33.90
CA SER A 264 23.67 -35.03 34.64
C SER A 264 24.11 -33.61 34.32
N LEU A 265 23.77 -32.66 35.20
CA LEU A 265 24.65 -31.61 35.73
C LEU A 265 23.77 -30.63 36.53
N GLN A 266 23.26 -31.14 37.66
CA GLN A 266 23.12 -30.31 38.85
C GLN A 266 24.48 -30.28 39.53
N GLY A 267 24.99 -29.08 39.75
CA GLY A 267 26.25 -28.77 40.42
C GLY A 267 26.54 -27.29 40.28
#